data_AF-A0A7V3T6J8-F1
#
_entry.id   AF-A0A7V3T6J8-F1
#
_cell.length_a   1.000
_cell.length_b   1.000
_cell.length_c   1.000
_cell.angle_alpha   90.00
_cell.angle_beta   90.00
_cell.angle_gamma   90.00
#
_symmetry.space_group_name_H-M   'P 1'
#
loop_
_entity.id
_entity.type
_entity.pdbx_description
1 polymer ?
#
loop_
_entity_poly.entity_id
_entity_poly.type
_entity_poly.pdbx_seq_one_letter_code
_entity_poly.pdbx_strand_id
1 'polypeptide(L)'
;MPLSAPDFCTLAHLGKGPFDFDQWVGAFDAHTYVESPEDYTRFTRQWVEYAWARGKPFFISEMGDFVLGWQGSSAGPRLYGTQLSVARKVHTGLNLGVDGFSRWSFVNRGDLDGQFQLVRTWDMNRRDYLPRVDPEPVPYYAYGLLTRLQAKHSEVLKVTVAGEARIVAAALRSPAAQVTVYLLNLEAGELVVSLSLHGVAADREWFQYQVDEKALAEPGFRLRPVPPAVRTSAEARTARVTLPARS
;
A
#
# COMPACT_ATOMS: atom_id res chain seq x y z
N MET A 1 0.64 13.57 -25.26
CA MET A 1 1.57 13.00 -24.25
C MET A 1 1.12 13.54 -22.90
N PRO A 2 0.66 12.73 -21.93
CA PRO A 2 0.30 13.30 -20.63
C PRO A 2 1.62 13.69 -19.94
N LEU A 3 1.89 14.99 -19.86
CA LEU A 3 2.93 15.53 -19.00
C LEU A 3 2.45 15.35 -17.55
N SER A 4 3.29 14.76 -16.69
CA SER A 4 3.05 14.78 -15.24
C SER A 4 3.37 16.17 -14.73
N ALA A 5 2.68 16.60 -13.67
CA ALA A 5 2.99 17.86 -13.00
C ALA A 5 4.39 17.79 -12.33
N PRO A 6 4.96 18.93 -11.89
CA PRO A 6 6.19 18.93 -11.10
C PRO A 6 6.06 18.10 -9.82
N ASP A 7 7.19 17.57 -9.34
CA ASP A 7 7.28 16.86 -8.05
C ASP A 7 6.80 17.77 -6.90
N PHE A 8 5.60 17.48 -6.40
CA PHE A 8 5.05 18.16 -5.23
C PHE A 8 5.30 17.34 -3.97
N CYS A 9 6.12 17.88 -3.08
CA CYS A 9 6.42 17.28 -1.78
C CYS A 9 5.74 17.99 -0.60
N THR A 10 4.89 19.01 -0.85
CA THR A 10 4.32 19.84 0.23
C THR A 10 2.86 20.28 0.00
N LEU A 11 2.18 20.61 1.10
CA LEU A 11 0.83 21.21 1.13
C LEU A 11 0.81 22.68 0.66
N ALA A 12 1.97 23.33 0.55
CA ALA A 12 2.07 24.80 0.52
C ALA A 12 1.51 25.47 -0.76
N HIS A 13 1.12 24.68 -1.76
CA HIS A 13 0.82 25.16 -3.11
C HIS A 13 -0.69 25.13 -3.43
N LEU A 14 -1.48 24.39 -2.66
CA LEU A 14 -2.91 24.24 -2.89
C LEU A 14 -3.67 25.40 -2.21
N GLY A 15 -4.16 26.34 -3.02
CA GLY A 15 -4.90 27.53 -2.56
C GLY A 15 -4.45 28.86 -3.18
N LYS A 16 -3.35 28.88 -3.96
CA LYS A 16 -2.83 30.08 -4.63
C LYS A 16 -3.36 30.29 -6.06
N GLY A 17 -4.52 29.73 -6.38
CA GLY A 17 -5.08 29.69 -7.73
C GLY A 17 -4.71 28.40 -8.49
N PRO A 18 -5.35 28.12 -9.64
CA PRO A 18 -4.94 27.03 -10.53
C PRO A 18 -3.48 27.23 -10.96
N PHE A 19 -2.72 26.15 -11.16
CA PHE A 19 -1.40 26.31 -11.76
C PHE A 19 -1.58 26.77 -13.22
N ASP A 20 -0.73 27.68 -13.68
CA ASP A 20 -0.76 28.19 -15.06
C ASP A 20 -0.50 27.10 -16.12
N PHE A 21 0.05 25.97 -15.68
CA PHE A 21 0.27 24.77 -16.50
C PHE A 21 -0.83 23.71 -16.39
N ASP A 22 -1.89 23.93 -15.60
CA ASP A 22 -2.94 22.94 -15.34
C ASP A 22 -3.47 22.34 -16.64
N GLN A 23 -3.72 23.14 -17.68
CA GLN A 23 -4.27 22.67 -18.95
C GLN A 23 -3.34 21.70 -19.71
N TRP A 24 -2.03 21.76 -19.48
CA TRP A 24 -1.03 21.01 -20.24
C TRP A 24 -0.68 19.65 -19.63
N VAL A 25 -0.97 19.44 -18.35
CA VAL A 25 -0.69 18.17 -17.66
C VAL A 25 -1.79 17.14 -17.93
N GLY A 26 -1.42 15.87 -18.08
CA GLY A 26 -2.39 14.77 -18.21
C GLY A 26 -2.74 14.11 -16.88
N ALA A 27 -1.92 14.35 -15.85
CA ALA A 27 -2.07 13.81 -14.51
C ALA A 27 -1.39 14.75 -13.51
N PHE A 28 -1.81 14.67 -12.26
CA PHE A 28 -1.05 15.22 -11.14
C PHE A 28 -0.37 14.09 -10.39
N ASP A 29 0.80 14.38 -9.83
CA ASP A 29 1.48 13.44 -8.97
C ASP A 29 2.20 14.15 -7.82
N ALA A 30 2.55 13.37 -6.80
CA ALA A 30 3.23 13.88 -5.62
C ALA A 30 4.10 12.81 -4.96
N HIS A 31 5.14 13.29 -4.27
CA HIS A 31 6.00 12.47 -3.43
C HIS A 31 5.60 12.63 -1.97
N THR A 32 5.51 11.53 -1.22
CA THR A 32 5.17 11.61 0.20
C THR A 32 5.86 10.57 1.06
N TYR A 33 6.54 11.11 2.08
CA TYR A 33 7.12 10.36 3.19
C TYR A 33 6.49 10.76 4.52
N VAL A 34 5.37 11.51 4.48
CA VAL A 34 4.66 12.03 5.66
C VAL A 34 4.35 10.90 6.63
N GLU A 35 4.81 11.02 7.87
CA GLU A 35 4.74 9.93 8.87
C GLU A 35 3.40 9.91 9.62
N SER A 36 2.83 11.10 9.87
CA SER A 36 1.52 11.22 10.55
C SER A 36 0.38 10.71 9.66
N PRO A 37 -0.48 9.82 10.17
CA PRO A 37 -1.69 9.39 9.47
C PRO A 37 -2.63 10.54 9.12
N GLU A 38 -2.78 11.50 10.03
CA GLU A 38 -3.67 12.65 9.87
C GLU A 38 -3.15 13.57 8.77
N ASP A 39 -1.85 13.86 8.78
CA ASP A 39 -1.21 14.69 7.76
C ASP A 39 -1.22 14.01 6.40
N TYR A 40 -0.96 12.70 6.34
CA TYR A 40 -1.05 11.93 5.10
C TYR A 40 -2.47 11.98 4.52
N THR A 41 -3.49 11.83 5.37
CA THR A 41 -4.90 11.89 4.96
C THR A 41 -5.26 13.27 4.42
N ARG A 42 -4.85 14.33 5.13
CA ARG A 42 -5.08 15.72 4.71
C ARG A 42 -4.41 16.03 3.38
N PHE A 43 -3.13 15.68 3.26
CA PHE A 43 -2.34 15.87 2.03
C PHE A 43 -2.95 15.15 0.84
N THR A 44 -3.23 13.85 1.00
CA THR A 44 -3.72 13.01 -0.09
C THR A 44 -5.10 13.48 -0.54
N ARG A 45 -6.00 13.77 0.40
CA ARG A 45 -7.35 14.28 0.09
C ARG A 45 -7.27 15.57 -0.72
N GLN A 46 -6.44 16.52 -0.29
CA GLN A 46 -6.34 17.82 -0.95
C GLN A 46 -5.89 17.70 -2.42
N TRP A 47 -4.92 16.83 -2.70
CA TRP A 47 -4.43 16.60 -4.05
C TRP A 47 -5.42 15.82 -4.92
N VAL A 48 -6.07 14.79 -4.37
CA VAL A 48 -7.12 14.06 -5.09
C VAL A 48 -8.25 15.00 -5.48
N GLU A 49 -8.76 15.80 -4.53
CA GLU A 49 -9.83 16.77 -4.80
C GLU A 49 -9.40 17.81 -5.86
N TYR A 50 -8.15 18.27 -5.80
CA TYR A 50 -7.61 19.21 -6.79
C TYR A 50 -7.56 18.63 -8.21
N ALA A 51 -7.04 17.41 -8.35
CA ALA A 51 -6.90 16.71 -9.62
C ALA A 51 -8.26 16.34 -10.22
N TRP A 52 -9.16 15.81 -9.40
CA TRP A 52 -10.49 15.39 -9.82
C TRP A 52 -11.38 16.57 -10.22
N ALA A 53 -11.26 17.73 -9.55
CA ALA A 53 -11.94 18.96 -9.96
C ALA A 53 -11.56 19.42 -11.38
N ARG A 54 -10.46 18.89 -11.94
CA ARG A 54 -9.97 19.14 -13.30
C ARG A 54 -10.17 17.95 -14.24
N GLY A 55 -10.82 16.89 -13.79
CA GLY A 55 -11.01 15.65 -14.55
C GLY A 55 -9.68 14.92 -14.83
N LYS A 56 -8.70 15.02 -13.92
CA LYS A 56 -7.37 14.42 -14.08
C LYS A 56 -7.09 13.41 -12.98
N PRO A 57 -6.36 12.31 -13.29
CA PRO A 57 -5.94 11.35 -12.30
C PRO A 57 -4.87 11.94 -11.37
N PHE A 58 -4.79 11.40 -10.16
CA PHE A 58 -3.76 11.73 -9.18
C PHE A 58 -2.96 10.49 -8.77
N PHE A 59 -1.63 10.58 -8.87
CA PHE A 59 -0.71 9.52 -8.52
C PHE A 59 0.15 9.90 -7.32
N ILE A 60 0.48 8.92 -6.47
CA ILE A 60 1.62 9.03 -5.56
C ILE A 60 2.79 8.34 -6.25
N SER A 61 3.60 9.13 -6.95
CA SER A 61 4.68 8.65 -7.83
C SER A 61 5.94 8.24 -7.06
N GLU A 62 6.07 8.68 -5.82
CA GLU A 62 7.12 8.23 -4.90
C GLU A 62 6.60 8.23 -3.46
N MET A 63 6.73 7.10 -2.79
CA MET A 63 6.41 7.00 -1.38
C MET A 63 7.28 6.01 -0.63
N GLY A 64 7.39 6.28 0.66
CA GLY A 64 7.96 5.40 1.67
C GLY A 64 7.49 5.87 3.05
N ASP A 65 8.26 5.52 4.07
CA ASP A 65 8.04 6.05 5.40
C ASP A 65 9.37 6.17 6.14
N PHE A 66 9.50 7.23 6.93
CA PHE A 66 10.69 7.53 7.72
C PHE A 66 10.50 7.25 9.22
N VAL A 67 9.33 6.71 9.61
CA VAL A 67 8.91 6.51 11.01
C VAL A 67 9.90 5.74 11.89
N LEU A 68 10.74 4.88 11.30
CA LEU A 68 11.79 4.13 12.00
C LEU A 68 13.21 4.54 11.58
N GLY A 69 13.37 5.76 11.07
CA GLY A 69 14.61 6.34 10.58
C GLY A 69 14.81 6.17 9.06
N TRP A 70 15.66 7.03 8.51
CA TRP A 70 16.02 7.10 7.09
C TRP A 70 17.45 7.65 6.94
N GLN A 71 17.98 7.71 5.72
CA GLN A 71 19.35 8.09 5.37
C GLN A 71 20.46 7.11 5.79
N GLY A 72 21.61 7.30 5.14
CA GLY A 72 22.82 6.52 5.33
C GLY A 72 22.54 5.03 5.18
N SER A 73 22.98 4.27 6.17
CA SER A 73 22.75 2.82 6.25
C SER A 73 21.56 2.43 7.13
N SER A 74 20.63 3.36 7.42
CA SER A 74 19.50 3.11 8.31
C SER A 74 18.69 1.88 7.85
N ALA A 75 18.44 0.96 8.78
CA ALA A 75 17.59 -0.20 8.56
C ALA A 75 16.09 0.15 8.60
N GLY A 76 15.72 1.32 9.11
CA GLY A 76 14.33 1.77 9.27
C GLY A 76 13.42 1.44 8.08
N PRO A 77 13.80 1.77 6.83
CA PRO A 77 12.97 1.53 5.67
C PRO A 77 12.63 0.06 5.36
N ARG A 78 13.43 -0.90 5.82
CA ARG A 78 13.17 -2.34 5.64
C ARG A 78 12.48 -3.00 6.83
N LEU A 79 12.33 -2.29 7.96
CA LEU A 79 11.67 -2.86 9.14
C LEU A 79 10.18 -3.05 8.90
N TYR A 80 9.62 -4.05 9.59
CA TYR A 80 8.22 -4.44 9.41
C TYR A 80 7.25 -3.33 9.82
N GLY A 81 7.56 -2.59 10.89
CA GLY A 81 6.76 -1.41 11.31
C GLY A 81 6.62 -0.35 10.22
N THR A 82 7.67 -0.10 9.44
CA THR A 82 7.62 0.79 8.28
C THR A 82 6.71 0.23 7.19
N GLN A 83 6.74 -1.07 6.95
CA GLN A 83 5.87 -1.69 5.94
C GLN A 83 4.38 -1.63 6.32
N LEU A 84 4.05 -1.75 7.61
CA LEU A 84 2.68 -1.52 8.09
C LEU A 84 2.23 -0.08 7.84
N SER A 85 3.12 0.90 8.05
CA SER A 85 2.81 2.31 7.74
C SER A 85 2.60 2.53 6.23
N VAL A 86 3.43 1.90 5.39
CA VAL A 86 3.26 1.92 3.92
C VAL A 86 1.93 1.27 3.51
N ALA A 87 1.58 0.10 4.06
CA ALA A 87 0.31 -0.56 3.79
C ALA A 87 -0.89 0.31 4.18
N ARG A 88 -0.83 0.95 5.35
CA ARG A 88 -1.84 1.91 5.80
C ARG A 88 -1.98 3.07 4.81
N LYS A 89 -0.87 3.65 4.34
CA LYS A 89 -0.88 4.72 3.35
C LYS A 89 -1.57 4.28 2.06
N VAL A 90 -1.21 3.12 1.52
CA VAL A 90 -1.86 2.58 0.30
C VAL A 90 -3.36 2.40 0.51
N HIS A 91 -3.78 1.75 1.60
CA HIS A 91 -5.21 1.52 1.85
C HIS A 91 -5.98 2.84 2.02
N THR A 92 -5.43 3.78 2.78
CA THR A 92 -6.03 5.11 2.97
C THR A 92 -6.08 5.87 1.65
N GLY A 93 -4.99 5.90 0.88
CA GLY A 93 -4.93 6.58 -0.41
C GLY A 93 -5.92 6.01 -1.43
N LEU A 94 -6.07 4.69 -1.50
CA LEU A 94 -7.09 4.04 -2.34
C LEU A 94 -8.49 4.56 -1.99
N ASN A 95 -8.84 4.55 -0.70
CA ASN A 95 -10.14 5.03 -0.24
C ASN A 95 -10.34 6.54 -0.43
N LEU A 96 -9.27 7.32 -0.55
CA LEU A 96 -9.32 8.76 -0.84
C LEU A 96 -9.41 9.07 -2.33
N GLY A 97 -9.11 8.11 -3.22
CA GLY A 97 -9.18 8.28 -4.68
C GLY A 97 -7.84 8.45 -5.39
N VAL A 98 -6.73 7.99 -4.81
CA VAL A 98 -5.43 7.92 -5.50
C VAL A 98 -5.49 6.85 -6.60
N ASP A 99 -5.10 7.22 -7.82
CA ASP A 99 -5.19 6.37 -9.02
C ASP A 99 -3.99 5.42 -9.19
N GLY A 100 -2.90 5.65 -8.44
CA GLY A 100 -1.76 4.74 -8.42
C GLY A 100 -0.66 5.15 -7.46
N PHE A 101 0.18 4.17 -7.11
CA PHE A 101 1.25 4.30 -6.14
C PHE A 101 2.56 3.76 -6.71
N SER A 102 3.66 4.43 -6.39
CA SER A 102 5.01 3.96 -6.66
C SER A 102 5.86 4.14 -5.41
N ARG A 103 6.51 3.04 -4.99
CA ARG A 103 7.30 2.98 -3.76
C ARG A 103 8.78 3.20 -4.08
N TRP A 104 9.41 4.06 -3.31
CA TRP A 104 10.87 4.14 -3.23
C TRP A 104 11.43 2.98 -2.39
N SER A 105 12.33 2.12 -2.88
CA SER A 105 12.74 1.90 -4.26
C SER A 105 12.81 0.39 -4.53
N PHE A 106 12.74 -0.02 -5.80
CA PHE A 106 12.84 -1.45 -6.14
C PHE A 106 14.25 -1.97 -5.86
N VAL A 107 15.27 -1.24 -6.33
CA VAL A 107 16.69 -1.47 -6.03
C VAL A 107 17.23 -0.25 -5.28
N ASN A 108 18.02 -0.51 -4.24
CA ASN A 108 18.80 0.50 -3.51
C ASN A 108 20.09 -0.17 -3.02
N ARG A 109 21.17 0.59 -2.93
CA ARG A 109 22.37 0.13 -2.23
C ARG A 109 22.18 0.07 -0.73
N GLY A 110 21.26 0.90 -0.21
CA GLY A 110 20.92 0.95 1.20
C GLY A 110 21.93 1.70 2.06
N ASP A 111 22.98 2.29 1.48
CA ASP A 111 24.07 2.99 2.17
C ASP A 111 24.10 4.52 1.92
N LEU A 112 23.10 5.07 1.21
CA LEU A 112 22.94 6.50 0.96
C LEU A 112 21.63 7.04 1.57
N ASP A 113 20.49 6.47 1.17
CA ASP A 113 19.17 6.95 1.56
C ASP A 113 18.49 6.05 2.60
N GLY A 114 19.20 5.05 3.12
CA GLY A 114 18.65 3.98 3.93
C GLY A 114 18.18 2.76 3.11
N GLN A 115 17.85 1.68 3.81
CA GLN A 115 17.64 0.36 3.22
C GLN A 115 16.24 0.19 2.58
N PHE A 116 15.92 1.01 1.58
CA PHE A 116 14.61 1.04 0.92
C PHE A 116 14.35 -0.11 -0.07
N GLN A 117 15.37 -0.87 -0.46
CA GLN A 117 15.28 -1.85 -1.54
C GLN A 117 14.22 -2.94 -1.29
N LEU A 118 13.53 -3.35 -2.35
CA LEU A 118 12.70 -4.57 -2.35
C LEU A 118 13.56 -5.80 -2.66
N VAL A 119 14.60 -5.66 -3.46
CA VAL A 119 15.55 -6.74 -3.76
C VAL A 119 16.96 -6.31 -3.40
N ARG A 120 17.73 -7.23 -2.83
CA ARG A 120 19.13 -7.02 -2.47
C ARG A 120 20.00 -7.25 -3.69
N THR A 121 20.76 -6.22 -4.05
CA THR A 121 21.75 -6.27 -5.13
C THR A 121 23.13 -5.79 -4.69
N TRP A 122 23.28 -5.31 -3.45
CA TRP A 122 24.48 -4.69 -2.92
C TRP A 122 24.78 -5.23 -1.52
N ASP A 123 26.05 -5.54 -1.26
CA ASP A 123 26.57 -5.83 0.07
C ASP A 123 27.17 -4.55 0.66
N MET A 124 26.50 -3.94 1.64
CA MET A 124 26.95 -2.69 2.27
C MET A 124 28.28 -2.85 3.03
N ASN A 125 28.59 -4.04 3.55
CA ASN A 125 29.82 -4.29 4.31
C ASN A 125 31.00 -4.44 3.36
N ARG A 126 30.83 -5.23 2.29
CA ARG A 126 31.87 -5.46 1.27
C ARG A 126 31.98 -4.32 0.26
N ARG A 127 30.94 -3.48 0.16
CA ARG A 127 30.80 -2.42 -0.84
C ARG A 127 30.94 -2.95 -2.27
N ASP A 128 30.22 -4.04 -2.55
CA ASP A 128 30.24 -4.72 -3.85
C ASP A 128 28.85 -5.26 -4.21
N TYR A 129 28.62 -5.52 -5.50
CA TYR A 129 27.38 -6.10 -5.98
C TYR A 129 27.25 -7.56 -5.55
N LEU A 130 26.05 -7.94 -5.14
CA LEU A 130 25.74 -9.34 -4.87
C LEU A 130 25.68 -10.13 -6.20
N PRO A 131 26.25 -11.34 -6.26
CA PRO A 131 26.23 -12.16 -7.47
C PRO A 131 24.83 -12.71 -7.79
N ARG A 132 23.86 -12.53 -6.89
CA ARG A 132 22.47 -12.97 -7.04
C ARG A 132 21.54 -11.88 -6.52
N VAL A 133 20.39 -11.75 -7.19
CA VAL A 133 19.30 -10.87 -6.76
C VAL A 133 18.35 -11.70 -5.90
N ASP A 134 18.28 -11.35 -4.62
CA ASP A 134 17.38 -11.98 -3.65
C ASP A 134 16.39 -10.97 -3.10
N PRO A 135 15.14 -11.36 -2.78
CA PRO A 135 14.23 -10.50 -2.03
C PRO A 135 14.87 -9.97 -0.73
N GLU A 136 14.61 -8.71 -0.39
CA GLU A 136 14.64 -8.24 0.99
C GLU A 136 13.29 -8.63 1.61
N PRO A 137 13.21 -9.72 2.42
CA PRO A 137 11.95 -10.45 2.61
C PRO A 137 10.80 -9.58 3.12
N VAL A 138 11.06 -8.75 4.13
CA VAL A 138 10.06 -7.91 4.77
C VAL A 138 9.39 -6.94 3.77
N PRO A 139 10.11 -5.98 3.17
CA PRO A 139 9.51 -5.04 2.23
C PRO A 139 9.08 -5.71 0.92
N TYR A 140 9.79 -6.74 0.42
CA TYR A 140 9.41 -7.43 -0.82
C TYR A 140 8.04 -8.08 -0.74
N TYR A 141 7.79 -8.87 0.30
CA TYR A 141 6.53 -9.60 0.42
C TYR A 141 5.39 -8.72 0.94
N ALA A 142 5.67 -7.78 1.86
CA ALA A 142 4.64 -6.85 2.33
C ALA A 142 4.14 -5.95 1.19
N TYR A 143 5.04 -5.31 0.44
CA TYR A 143 4.64 -4.49 -0.71
C TYR A 143 4.15 -5.34 -1.90
N GLY A 144 4.72 -6.53 -2.07
CA GLY A 144 4.27 -7.51 -3.06
C GLY A 144 2.82 -7.95 -2.84
N LEU A 145 2.38 -8.14 -1.60
CA LEU A 145 0.97 -8.45 -1.29
C LEU A 145 0.05 -7.29 -1.70
N LEU A 146 0.46 -6.05 -1.45
CA LEU A 146 -0.32 -4.86 -1.82
C LEU A 146 -0.50 -4.74 -3.33
N THR A 147 0.49 -5.13 -4.14
CA THR A 147 0.48 -4.89 -5.59
C THR A 147 0.05 -6.10 -6.42
N ARG A 148 0.32 -7.32 -5.96
CA ARG A 148 0.13 -8.57 -6.75
C ARG A 148 -1.31 -8.82 -7.20
N LEU A 149 -2.28 -8.37 -6.41
CA LEU A 149 -3.71 -8.62 -6.63
C LEU A 149 -4.45 -7.37 -7.14
N GLN A 150 -3.73 -6.32 -7.55
CA GLN A 150 -4.32 -5.11 -8.11
C GLN A 150 -4.24 -5.13 -9.64
N ALA A 151 -5.35 -5.41 -10.30
CA ALA A 151 -5.42 -5.23 -11.74
C ALA A 151 -5.45 -3.72 -12.07
N LYS A 152 -4.83 -3.33 -13.17
CA LYS A 152 -4.97 -1.97 -13.72
C LYS A 152 -6.45 -1.67 -13.99
N HIS A 153 -6.86 -0.42 -13.78
CA HIS A 153 -8.25 0.04 -13.95
C HIS A 153 -9.26 -0.66 -13.02
N SER A 154 -8.82 -1.10 -11.84
CA SER A 154 -9.74 -1.58 -10.82
C SER A 154 -10.55 -0.42 -10.24
N GLU A 155 -11.84 -0.66 -10.00
CA GLU A 155 -12.73 0.23 -9.26
C GLU A 155 -12.45 0.08 -7.76
N VAL A 156 -12.30 1.20 -7.04
CA VAL A 156 -12.27 1.19 -5.57
C VAL A 156 -13.69 1.05 -5.05
N LEU A 157 -13.95 -0.01 -4.28
CA LEU A 157 -15.25 -0.27 -3.69
C LEU A 157 -15.37 0.44 -2.34
N LYS A 158 -16.59 0.89 -2.02
CA LYS A 158 -16.87 1.44 -0.68
C LYS A 158 -16.64 0.38 0.39
N VAL A 159 -15.80 0.72 1.37
CA VAL A 159 -15.55 -0.08 2.56
C VAL A 159 -16.08 0.67 3.78
N THR A 160 -16.63 -0.07 4.74
CA THR A 160 -17.02 0.48 6.05
C THR A 160 -16.49 -0.48 7.12
N VAL A 161 -15.72 0.06 8.06
CA VAL A 161 -15.20 -0.67 9.21
C VAL A 161 -16.01 -0.20 10.41
N ALA A 162 -16.68 -1.13 11.09
CA ALA A 162 -17.45 -0.85 12.30
C ALA A 162 -16.63 -1.22 13.54
N GLY A 163 -16.81 -0.45 14.62
CA GLY A 163 -16.13 -0.66 15.90
C GLY A 163 -14.85 0.17 16.07
N GLU A 164 -14.20 -0.02 17.22
CA GLU A 164 -13.03 0.77 17.66
C GLU A 164 -11.68 0.15 17.28
N ALA A 165 -11.67 -1.08 16.76
CA ALA A 165 -10.43 -1.77 16.37
C ALA A 165 -9.69 -1.00 15.27
N ARG A 166 -8.36 -0.88 15.38
CA ARG A 166 -7.51 -0.20 14.39
C ARG A 166 -7.28 -1.07 13.15
N ILE A 167 -8.36 -1.42 12.47
CA ILE A 167 -8.34 -2.08 11.17
C ILE A 167 -8.40 -1.03 10.07
N VAL A 168 -7.49 -1.10 9.11
CA VAL A 168 -7.55 -0.31 7.89
C VAL A 168 -7.84 -1.24 6.72
N ALA A 169 -8.92 -0.98 6.00
CA ALA A 169 -9.36 -1.85 4.92
C ALA A 169 -9.60 -1.08 3.62
N ALA A 170 -9.35 -1.74 2.51
CA ALA A 170 -9.65 -1.25 1.16
C ALA A 170 -10.15 -2.43 0.32
N ALA A 171 -11.02 -2.16 -0.66
CA ALA A 171 -11.52 -3.20 -1.54
C ALA A 171 -11.51 -2.71 -2.98
N LEU A 172 -11.15 -3.60 -3.89
CA LEU A 172 -11.03 -3.33 -5.32
C LEU A 172 -11.86 -4.33 -6.11
N ARG A 173 -12.44 -3.87 -7.22
CA ARG A 173 -13.02 -4.73 -8.25
C ARG A 173 -12.27 -4.54 -9.55
N SER A 174 -11.67 -5.63 -10.05
CA SER A 174 -10.97 -5.60 -11.34
C SER A 174 -11.94 -5.48 -12.52
N PRO A 175 -11.46 -5.09 -13.72
CA PRO A 175 -12.25 -5.15 -14.94
C PRO A 175 -12.80 -6.55 -15.27
N ALA A 176 -12.16 -7.61 -14.76
CA ALA A 176 -12.61 -8.99 -14.86
C ALA A 176 -13.61 -9.38 -13.75
N ALA A 177 -14.16 -8.40 -13.02
CA ALA A 177 -15.10 -8.56 -11.91
C ALA A 177 -14.57 -9.38 -10.71
N GLN A 178 -13.25 -9.57 -10.60
CA GLN A 178 -12.65 -10.18 -9.40
C GLN A 178 -12.59 -9.14 -8.29
N VAL A 179 -12.87 -9.58 -7.05
CA VAL A 179 -12.84 -8.71 -5.88
C VAL A 179 -11.61 -9.04 -5.04
N THR A 180 -10.88 -8.01 -4.66
CA THR A 180 -9.76 -8.08 -3.71
C THR A 180 -10.11 -7.25 -2.50
N VAL A 181 -9.95 -7.81 -1.31
CA VAL A 181 -10.14 -7.10 -0.04
C VAL A 181 -8.82 -7.11 0.70
N TYR A 182 -8.34 -5.92 1.03
CA TYR A 182 -7.19 -5.72 1.89
C TYR A 182 -7.67 -5.44 3.32
N LEU A 183 -7.06 -6.13 4.27
CA LEU A 183 -7.27 -5.95 5.70
C LEU A 183 -5.92 -5.76 6.34
N LEU A 184 -5.75 -4.66 7.08
CA LEU A 184 -4.55 -4.36 7.84
C LEU A 184 -4.93 -4.31 9.32
N ASN A 185 -4.40 -5.23 10.12
CA ASN A 185 -4.51 -5.21 11.57
C ASN A 185 -3.34 -4.43 12.16
N LEU A 186 -3.60 -3.27 12.75
CA LEU A 186 -2.58 -2.48 13.44
C LEU A 186 -2.48 -2.79 14.94
N GLU A 187 -3.36 -3.64 15.47
CA GLU A 187 -3.35 -4.02 16.88
C GLU A 187 -2.16 -4.94 17.20
N ALA A 188 -1.72 -4.89 18.46
CA ALA A 188 -0.72 -5.81 19.00
C ALA A 188 -1.25 -7.23 19.24
N GLY A 189 -2.57 -7.44 19.11
CA GLY A 189 -3.24 -8.72 19.29
C GLY A 189 -3.89 -9.23 18.01
N GLU A 190 -4.18 -10.53 18.00
CA GLU A 190 -4.99 -11.16 16.97
C GLU A 190 -6.43 -10.61 17.00
N LEU A 191 -7.03 -10.44 15.82
CA LEU A 191 -8.42 -10.04 15.66
C LEU A 191 -9.18 -11.07 14.84
N VAL A 192 -10.41 -11.37 15.25
CA VAL A 192 -11.37 -12.13 14.42
C VAL A 192 -12.38 -11.15 13.85
N VAL A 193 -12.36 -10.98 12.53
CA VAL A 193 -13.23 -10.04 11.82
C VAL A 193 -14.32 -10.76 11.05
N SER A 194 -15.48 -10.13 10.96
CA SER A 194 -16.57 -10.56 10.09
C SER A 194 -16.60 -9.65 8.87
N LEU A 195 -16.32 -10.22 7.70
CA LEU A 195 -16.37 -9.53 6.42
C LEU A 195 -17.74 -9.75 5.78
N SER A 196 -18.49 -8.67 5.53
CA SER A 196 -19.79 -8.72 4.84
C SER A 196 -19.64 -8.17 3.42
N LEU A 197 -20.05 -8.94 2.42
CA LEU A 197 -19.84 -8.60 1.01
C LEU A 197 -21.17 -8.40 0.28
N HIS A 198 -21.43 -7.15 -0.10
CA HIS A 198 -22.64 -6.78 -0.85
C HIS A 198 -22.34 -6.72 -2.35
N GLY A 199 -23.28 -7.18 -3.18
CA GLY A 199 -23.15 -7.14 -4.64
C GLY A 199 -22.11 -8.12 -5.22
N VAL A 200 -21.55 -9.02 -4.41
CA VAL A 200 -20.70 -10.14 -4.87
C VAL A 200 -21.54 -11.41 -4.97
N ALA A 201 -21.26 -12.26 -5.97
CA ALA A 201 -21.91 -13.56 -6.12
C ALA A 201 -21.69 -14.44 -4.88
N ALA A 202 -22.74 -15.15 -4.47
CA ALA A 202 -22.64 -16.16 -3.41
C ALA A 202 -21.74 -17.33 -3.82
N ASP A 203 -21.31 -18.13 -2.84
CA ASP A 203 -20.58 -19.40 -3.03
C ASP A 203 -19.26 -19.30 -3.82
N ARG A 204 -18.61 -18.13 -3.75
CA ARG A 204 -17.25 -17.95 -4.27
C ARG A 204 -16.21 -18.40 -3.25
N GLU A 205 -15.17 -19.06 -3.76
CA GLU A 205 -13.96 -19.36 -3.02
C GLU A 205 -13.07 -18.13 -2.93
N TRP A 206 -12.59 -17.82 -1.72
CA TRP A 206 -11.67 -16.72 -1.45
C TRP A 206 -10.31 -17.24 -1.02
N PHE A 207 -9.27 -16.81 -1.74
CA PHE A 207 -7.89 -17.09 -1.38
C PHE A 207 -7.36 -16.01 -0.44
N GLN A 208 -7.06 -16.40 0.79
CA GLN A 208 -6.40 -15.51 1.75
C GLN A 208 -4.89 -15.55 1.53
N TYR A 209 -4.27 -14.39 1.40
CA TYR A 209 -2.82 -14.23 1.44
C TYR A 209 -2.49 -13.36 2.63
N GLN A 210 -1.46 -13.73 3.39
CA GLN A 210 -1.14 -13.08 4.65
C GLN A 210 0.36 -12.93 4.80
N VAL A 211 0.77 -11.81 5.39
CA VAL A 211 2.11 -11.59 5.89
C VAL A 211 2.04 -11.06 7.31
N ASP A 212 2.93 -11.52 8.17
CA ASP A 212 3.15 -10.96 9.50
C ASP A 212 4.66 -11.00 9.79
N GLU A 213 5.10 -10.25 10.80
CA GLU A 213 6.53 -10.13 11.11
C GLU A 213 7.17 -11.50 11.37
N LYS A 214 6.45 -12.40 12.05
CA LYS A 214 6.93 -13.74 12.39
C LYS A 214 7.12 -14.59 11.13
N ALA A 215 6.12 -14.62 10.26
CA ALA A 215 6.17 -15.38 9.01
C ALA A 215 7.30 -14.91 8.08
N LEU A 216 7.57 -13.61 8.02
CA LEU A 216 8.63 -13.04 7.17
C LEU A 216 10.04 -13.29 7.71
N ALA A 217 10.18 -13.60 9.00
CA ALA A 217 11.45 -14.00 9.60
C ALA A 217 11.84 -15.46 9.27
N GLU A 218 10.89 -16.29 8.81
CA GLU A 218 11.14 -17.69 8.50
C GLU A 218 12.05 -17.84 7.25
N PRO A 219 13.18 -18.58 7.36
CA PRO A 219 14.05 -18.83 6.22
C PRO A 219 13.30 -19.47 5.05
N GLY A 220 13.41 -18.87 3.86
CA GLY A 220 12.80 -19.41 2.66
C GLY A 220 11.30 -19.12 2.52
N PHE A 221 10.72 -18.21 3.32
CA PHE A 221 9.33 -17.77 3.17
C PHE A 221 8.95 -17.49 1.71
N ARG A 222 7.73 -17.91 1.34
CA ARG A 222 7.11 -17.63 0.03
C ARG A 222 5.65 -17.28 0.26
N LEU A 223 5.21 -16.17 -0.32
CA LEU A 223 3.81 -15.79 -0.29
C LEU A 223 2.96 -16.81 -1.05
N ARG A 224 2.05 -17.49 -0.34
CA ARG A 224 1.13 -18.51 -0.85
C ARG A 224 -0.25 -18.33 -0.19
N PRO A 225 -1.33 -18.84 -0.79
CA PRO A 225 -2.63 -18.83 -0.13
C PRO A 225 -2.59 -19.61 1.19
N VAL A 226 -3.23 -19.07 2.22
CA VAL A 226 -3.44 -19.71 3.52
C VAL A 226 -4.66 -20.63 3.41
N PRO A 227 -4.52 -21.95 3.62
CA PRO A 227 -5.65 -22.87 3.69
C PRO A 227 -6.29 -22.89 5.10
N PRO A 228 -7.59 -23.19 5.21
CA PRO A 228 -8.54 -23.39 4.11
C PRO A 228 -8.94 -22.07 3.45
N ALA A 229 -9.38 -22.14 2.19
CA ALA A 229 -9.98 -21.00 1.52
C ALA A 229 -11.21 -20.51 2.29
N VAL A 230 -11.39 -19.19 2.31
CA VAL A 230 -12.52 -18.56 2.98
C VAL A 230 -13.76 -18.73 2.10
N ARG A 231 -14.87 -19.16 2.70
CA ARG A 231 -16.15 -19.30 2.00
C ARG A 231 -17.16 -18.32 2.59
N THR A 232 -17.86 -17.64 1.70
CA THR A 232 -19.01 -16.81 2.09
C THR A 232 -20.21 -17.71 2.34
N SER A 233 -20.98 -17.44 3.40
CA SER A 233 -22.26 -18.13 3.58
C SER A 233 -23.24 -17.71 2.49
N ALA A 234 -24.01 -18.67 1.95
CA ALA A 234 -25.00 -18.42 0.89
C ALA A 234 -26.06 -17.39 1.32
N GLU A 235 -26.44 -17.40 2.60
CA GLU A 235 -27.52 -16.55 3.14
C GLU A 235 -27.06 -15.15 3.54
N ALA A 236 -25.87 -15.01 4.14
CA ALA A 236 -25.42 -13.73 4.70
C ALA A 236 -24.28 -13.07 3.92
N ARG A 237 -23.65 -13.77 2.98
CA ARG A 237 -22.43 -13.34 2.26
C ARG A 237 -21.35 -12.84 3.22
N THR A 238 -21.31 -13.46 4.39
CA THR A 238 -20.35 -13.16 5.44
C THR A 238 -19.23 -14.19 5.44
N ALA A 239 -18.02 -13.73 5.72
CA ALA A 239 -16.86 -14.56 5.95
C ALA A 239 -16.20 -14.16 7.27
N ARG A 240 -15.79 -15.13 8.09
CA ARG A 240 -14.95 -14.86 9.27
C ARG A 240 -13.49 -15.02 8.87
N VAL A 241 -12.67 -14.04 9.21
CA VAL A 241 -11.24 -14.02 8.93
C VAL A 241 -10.50 -13.73 10.23
N THR A 242 -9.46 -14.50 10.51
CA THR A 242 -8.55 -14.23 11.62
C THR A 242 -7.34 -13.46 11.09
N LEU A 243 -7.04 -12.33 11.71
CA LEU A 243 -5.92 -11.46 11.39
C LEU A 243 -4.91 -11.52 12.54
N PRO A 244 -3.68 -12.03 12.33
CA PRO A 244 -2.65 -11.96 13.35
C PRO A 244 -2.39 -10.52 13.81
N ALA A 245 -1.80 -10.38 15.00
CA ALA A 245 -1.27 -9.11 15.45
C ALA A 245 -0.35 -8.50 14.39
N ARG A 246 -0.55 -7.21 14.08
CA ARG A 246 0.29 -6.46 13.15
C ARG A 246 0.46 -7.22 11.81
N SER A 247 -0.61 -7.36 11.02
CA SER A 247 -0.62 -8.09 9.74
C SER A 247 -1.37 -7.38 8.63
#